data_AF-A0A0A1HWA9-F1
#
_entry.id   AF-A0A0A1HWA9-F1
#
_cell.length_a   1.000
_cell.length_b   1.000
_cell.length_c   1.000
_cell.angle_alpha   90.00
_cell.angle_beta   90.00
_cell.angle_gamma   90.00
#
_symmetry.space_group_name_H-M   'P 1'
#
loop_
_entity.id
_entity.type
_entity.pdbx_description
1 polymer ?
#
loop_
_entity_poly.entity_id
_entity_poly.type
_entity_poly.pdbx_seq_one_letter_code
_entity_poly.pdbx_strand_id
1 'polypeptide(L)'
;MRARALLAATHPNYAQQVFHDHNEMIVKTWTPGQPNSLPILAFFYIAGYSEGLADAQYNQRDFYNSTHPKLVIPIIRLTPAASLNGRASFTYVEAEQVVKP
;
A
#
# COMPACT_ATOMS: atom_id res chain seq x y z
N MET A 1 1.21 23.97 -1.56
CA MET A 1 0.24 22.93 -1.15
C MET A 1 0.65 22.45 0.25
N ARG A 2 -0.17 22.65 1.28
CA ARG A 2 0.04 21.95 2.57
C ARG A 2 -0.77 20.66 2.51
N ALA A 3 -0.14 19.52 2.78
CA ALA A 3 -0.81 18.23 2.78
C ALA A 3 -1.93 18.22 3.83
N ARG A 4 -3.11 17.66 3.49
CA ARG A 4 -4.26 17.55 4.41
C ARG A 4 -3.87 16.86 5.73
N ALA A 5 -2.98 15.87 5.67
CA ALA A 5 -2.43 15.20 6.85
C ALA A 5 -1.75 16.16 7.84
N LEU A 6 -1.04 17.18 7.35
CA LEU A 6 -0.37 18.17 8.20
C LEU A 6 -1.37 19.12 8.90
N LEU A 7 -2.48 19.43 8.21
CA LEU A 7 -3.57 20.22 8.77
C LEU A 7 -4.35 19.41 9.82
N ALA A 8 -4.65 18.13 9.54
CA ALA A 8 -5.31 17.22 10.48
C ALA A 8 -4.50 17.03 11.77
N ALA A 9 -3.16 16.94 11.68
CA ALA A 9 -2.29 16.79 12.84
C ALA A 9 -2.38 17.94 13.86
N THR A 10 -2.81 19.14 13.43
CA THR A 10 -2.85 20.34 14.28
C THR A 10 -4.27 20.86 14.56
N HIS A 11 -5.30 20.27 13.93
CA HIS A 11 -6.70 20.71 14.04
C HIS A 11 -7.64 19.51 14.30
N PRO A 12 -8.00 19.23 15.56
CA PRO A 12 -8.77 18.03 15.94
C PRO A 12 -10.13 17.90 15.23
N ASN A 13 -10.86 19.01 15.06
CA ASN A 13 -12.16 19.01 14.38
C ASN A 13 -12.02 18.66 12.89
N TYR A 14 -10.96 19.17 12.24
CA TYR A 14 -10.68 18.83 10.86
C TYR A 14 -10.24 17.37 10.72
N ALA A 15 -9.43 16.86 11.66
CA ALA A 15 -9.02 15.46 11.68
C ALA A 15 -10.19 14.48 11.77
N GLN A 16 -11.21 14.81 12.58
CA GLN A 16 -12.45 14.02 12.65
C GLN A 16 -13.22 14.04 11.33
N GLN A 17 -13.32 15.21 10.69
CA GLN A 17 -14.03 15.35 9.42
C GLN A 17 -13.41 14.53 8.29
N VAL A 18 -12.07 14.43 8.25
CA VAL A 18 -11.34 13.79 7.15
C VAL A 18 -10.82 12.39 7.48
N PHE A 19 -11.19 11.81 8.62
CA PHE A 19 -10.66 10.52 9.06
C PHE A 19 -10.95 9.38 8.07
N HIS A 20 -12.13 9.42 7.44
CA HIS A 20 -12.55 8.43 6.44
C HIS A 20 -12.18 8.82 5.00
N ASP A 21 -11.55 9.99 4.81
CA ASP A 21 -11.12 10.43 3.49
C ASP A 21 -9.84 9.71 3.04
N HIS A 22 -9.70 9.54 1.73
CA HIS A 22 -8.50 8.96 1.15
C HIS A 22 -7.40 10.02 1.02
N ASN A 23 -6.15 9.63 1.32
CA ASN A 23 -4.98 10.41 0.96
C ASN A 23 -4.51 10.00 -0.44
N GLU A 24 -4.40 10.98 -1.34
CA GLU A 24 -3.91 10.75 -2.70
C GLU A 24 -2.63 11.54 -2.94
N MET A 25 -1.67 10.89 -3.62
CA MET A 25 -0.46 11.54 -4.13
C MET A 25 -0.39 11.30 -5.64
N ILE A 26 -0.12 12.35 -6.40
CA ILE A 26 0.11 12.24 -7.84
C ILE A 26 1.61 12.38 -8.07
N VAL A 27 2.18 11.36 -8.71
CA VAL A 27 3.58 11.35 -9.15
C VAL A 27 3.62 11.29 -10.67
N LYS A 28 4.75 11.68 -11.26
CA LYS A 28 4.96 11.54 -12.70
C LYS A 28 4.93 10.05 -13.07
N THR A 29 4.25 9.71 -14.16
CA THR A 29 4.23 8.35 -14.70
C THR A 29 5.64 7.85 -15.00
N TRP A 30 5.96 6.64 -14.55
CA TRP A 30 7.23 5.98 -14.87
C TRP A 30 7.34 5.65 -16.36
N THR A 31 8.57 5.57 -16.85
CA THR A 31 8.85 5.11 -18.21
C THR A 31 8.38 3.66 -18.39
N PRO A 32 7.58 3.35 -19.41
CA PRO A 32 7.12 1.97 -19.67
C PRO A 32 8.26 1.00 -19.95
N GLY A 33 8.05 -0.29 -19.67
CA GLY A 33 9.00 -1.37 -20.01
C GLY A 33 10.27 -1.41 -19.17
N GLN A 34 10.32 -0.68 -18.04
CA GLN A 34 11.48 -0.61 -17.14
C GLN A 34 11.14 -1.09 -15.72
N PRO A 35 10.68 -2.35 -15.54
CA PRO A 35 10.17 -2.83 -14.25
C PRO A 35 11.22 -2.80 -13.13
N ASN A 36 12.50 -3.05 -13.43
CA ASN A 36 13.62 -2.97 -12.48
C ASN A 36 13.90 -1.55 -11.97
N SER A 37 13.33 -0.51 -12.59
CA SER A 37 13.50 0.89 -12.17
C SER A 37 12.40 1.37 -11.22
N LEU A 38 11.35 0.58 -11.04
CA LEU A 38 10.22 0.95 -10.19
C LEU A 38 10.66 0.87 -8.71
N PRO A 39 10.50 1.94 -7.90
CA PRO A 39 10.91 1.96 -6.51
C PRO A 39 9.86 1.28 -5.60
N ILE A 40 9.46 0.06 -5.95
CA ILE A 40 8.44 -0.72 -5.23
C ILE A 40 9.10 -1.54 -4.14
N LEU A 41 8.64 -1.37 -2.90
CA LEU A 41 9.16 -2.09 -1.71
C LEU A 41 8.16 -3.07 -1.10
N ALA A 42 6.88 -2.94 -1.43
CA ALA A 42 5.83 -3.87 -1.03
C ALA A 42 4.59 -3.67 -1.92
N PHE A 43 3.80 -4.72 -2.07
CA PHE A 43 2.37 -4.60 -2.40
C PHE A 43 1.57 -4.66 -1.10
N PHE A 44 0.41 -4.00 -1.05
CA PHE A 44 -0.45 -4.06 0.12
C PHE A 44 -1.90 -4.29 -0.27
N TYR A 45 -2.68 -4.79 0.68
CA TYR A 45 -4.12 -4.87 0.58
C TYR A 45 -4.78 -4.55 1.91
N ILE A 46 -6.04 -4.11 1.86
CA ILE A 46 -6.83 -3.77 3.06
C ILE A 46 -7.57 -5.01 3.54
N ALA A 47 -7.35 -5.40 4.79
CA ALA A 47 -8.06 -6.49 5.44
C ALA A 47 -9.57 -6.21 5.48
N GLY A 48 -10.37 -7.23 5.16
CA GLY A 48 -11.83 -7.11 5.06
C GLY A 48 -12.35 -6.74 3.67
N TYR A 49 -11.48 -6.43 2.71
CA TYR A 49 -11.86 -6.27 1.30
C TYR A 49 -11.62 -7.58 0.53
N SER A 50 -12.68 -8.16 -0.04
CA SER A 50 -12.67 -9.55 -0.55
C SER A 50 -11.66 -9.80 -1.67
N GLU A 51 -11.41 -8.81 -2.52
CA GLU A 51 -10.54 -8.97 -3.71
C GLU A 51 -9.08 -8.57 -3.43
N GLY A 52 -8.83 -7.84 -2.34
CA GLY A 52 -7.54 -7.19 -2.11
C GLY A 52 -6.35 -8.14 -2.03
N LEU A 53 -6.53 -9.31 -1.39
CA LEU A 53 -5.45 -10.30 -1.31
C LEU A 53 -5.14 -10.90 -2.69
N ALA A 54 -6.16 -11.23 -3.48
CA ALA A 54 -5.98 -11.81 -4.81
C ALA A 54 -5.24 -10.84 -5.75
N ASP A 55 -5.59 -9.55 -5.72
CA ASP A 55 -4.91 -8.51 -6.50
C ASP A 55 -3.45 -8.32 -6.06
N ALA A 56 -3.18 -8.30 -4.75
CA ALA A 56 -1.82 -8.21 -4.24
C ALA A 56 -0.95 -9.41 -4.64
N GLN A 57 -1.53 -10.61 -4.64
CA GLN A 57 -0.87 -11.84 -5.09
C GLN A 57 -0.60 -11.83 -6.59
N TYR A 58 -1.57 -11.37 -7.40
CA TYR A 58 -1.38 -11.16 -8.83
C TYR A 58 -0.22 -10.20 -9.09
N ASN A 59 -0.23 -9.02 -8.44
CA ASN A 59 0.81 -8.01 -8.60
C ASN A 59 2.19 -8.50 -8.15
N GLN A 60 2.27 -9.25 -7.04
CA GLN A 60 3.52 -9.85 -6.58
C GLN A 60 4.10 -10.81 -7.62
N ARG A 61 3.25 -11.68 -8.20
CA ARG A 61 3.67 -12.62 -9.25
C ARG A 61 4.10 -11.90 -10.51
N ASP A 62 3.33 -10.92 -10.95
CA ASP A 62 3.59 -10.15 -12.17
C ASP A 62 4.91 -9.37 -12.08
N PHE A 63 5.14 -8.68 -10.96
CA PHE A 63 6.38 -7.93 -10.73
C PHE A 63 7.61 -8.85 -10.71
N TYR A 64 7.51 -10.00 -10.03
CA TYR A 64 8.58 -11.01 -10.01
C TYR A 64 8.90 -11.54 -11.42
N ASN A 65 7.88 -11.77 -12.25
CA ASN A 65 8.05 -12.26 -13.61
C ASN A 65 8.54 -11.18 -14.59
N SER A 66 8.27 -9.90 -14.29
CA SER A 66 8.65 -8.77 -15.13
C SER A 66 10.09 -8.29 -14.89
N THR A 67 10.70 -8.62 -13.75
CA THR A 67 12.03 -8.11 -13.37
C THR A 67 13.17 -9.08 -13.72
N HIS A 68 14.35 -8.52 -14.04
CA HIS A 68 15.59 -9.28 -14.23
C HIS A 68 16.80 -8.59 -13.53
N PRO A 69 17.42 -9.17 -12.48
CA PRO A 69 17.04 -10.44 -11.84
C PRO A 69 15.64 -10.38 -11.25
N LYS A 70 15.03 -11.54 -11.02
CA LYS A 70 13.67 -11.63 -10.49
C LYS A 70 13.63 -11.14 -9.05
N LEU A 71 13.00 -9.98 -8.82
CA LEU A 71 12.93 -9.36 -7.51
C LEU A 71 11.74 -9.90 -6.71
N VAL A 72 12.00 -10.34 -5.48
CA VAL A 72 10.96 -10.79 -4.54
C VAL A 72 10.60 -9.63 -3.61
N ILE A 73 9.37 -9.16 -3.72
CA ILE A 73 8.83 -8.04 -2.94
C ILE A 73 7.63 -8.53 -2.10
N PRO A 74 7.54 -8.19 -0.81
CA PRO A 74 6.49 -8.72 0.07
C PRO A 74 5.10 -8.13 -0.21
N ILE A 75 4.09 -8.93 0.11
CA ILE A 75 2.71 -8.47 0.34
C ILE A 75 2.56 -8.15 1.82
N ILE A 76 2.02 -6.97 2.14
CA ILE A 76 1.74 -6.51 3.50
C ILE A 76 0.24 -6.32 3.69
N ARG A 77 -0.34 -6.99 4.68
CA ARG A 77 -1.74 -6.81 5.06
C ARG A 77 -1.90 -5.54 5.91
N LEU A 78 -2.72 -4.62 5.43
CA LEU A 78 -3.10 -3.38 6.13
C LEU A 78 -4.46 -3.57 6.82
N THR A 79 -4.50 -3.40 8.14
CA THR A 79 -5.75 -3.25 8.89
C THR A 79 -5.89 -1.77 9.26
N PRO A 80 -6.86 -1.02 8.71
CA PRO A 80 -7.06 0.39 9.04
C PRO A 80 -7.41 0.59 10.52
N ALA A 81 -7.12 1.79 11.03
CA ALA A 81 -7.61 2.17 12.35
C ALA A 81 -9.14 2.29 12.33
N ALA A 82 -9.82 1.79 13.36
CA ALA A 82 -11.28 1.91 13.48
C ALA A 82 -11.74 3.30 13.97
N SER A 83 -10.81 4.15 14.42
CA SER A 83 -11.08 5.51 14.91
C SER A 83 -9.85 6.39 14.80
N LEU A 84 -10.04 7.71 14.94
CA LEU A 84 -8.97 8.71 14.83
C LEU A 84 -7.78 8.46 15.78
N ASN A 85 -8.05 7.96 16.98
CA ASN A 85 -7.02 7.64 17.98
C ASN A 85 -6.62 6.15 17.96
N GLY A 86 -7.22 5.36 17.07
CA GLY A 86 -6.85 3.98 16.84
C GLY A 86 -5.54 3.85 16.08
N ARG A 87 -4.99 2.64 16.04
CA ARG A 87 -3.76 2.35 15.29
C ARG A 87 -4.11 1.45 14.12
N ALA A 88 -3.60 1.80 12.94
CA ALA A 88 -3.53 0.86 11.84
C ALA A 88 -2.41 -0.17 12.11
N SER A 89 -2.55 -1.38 11.57
CA SER A 89 -1.51 -2.41 11.63
C SER A 89 -1.07 -2.83 10.24
N PHE A 90 0.22 -3.08 10.09
CA PHE A 90 0.84 -3.59 8.87
C PHE A 90 1.49 -4.93 9.22
N THR A 91 1.00 -6.02 8.62
CA THR A 91 1.42 -7.37 8.99
C THR A 91 1.95 -8.11 7.77
N TYR A 92 3.13 -8.71 7.91
CA TYR A 92 3.59 -9.74 6.97
C TYR A 92 3.00 -11.08 7.37
N VAL A 93 2.35 -11.77 6.43
CA VAL A 93 1.81 -13.11 6.62
C VAL A 93 2.40 -14.01 5.56
N GLU A 94 3.15 -15.02 5.97
CA GLU A 94 3.88 -15.88 5.02
C GLU A 94 2.92 -16.64 4.08
N ALA A 95 1.80 -17.11 4.60
CA ALA A 95 0.79 -17.84 3.82
C ALA A 95 0.10 -16.98 2.74
N GLU A 96 0.21 -15.65 2.83
CA GLU A 96 -0.34 -14.72 1.85
C GLU A 96 0.63 -14.46 0.69
N GLN A 97 1.90 -14.86 0.81
CA GLN A 97 2.92 -14.69 -0.23
C GLN A 97 2.86 -15.81 -1.27
N VAL A 98 2.82 -15.45 -2.55
CA VAL A 98 2.84 -16.40 -3.68
C VAL A 98 4.22 -16.53 -4.33
N VAL A 99 5.12 -15.58 -4.06
CA VAL A 99 6.54 -15.64 -4.41
C VAL A 99 7.35 -15.63 -3.12
N LYS A 100 8.33 -16.52 -3.03
CA LYS A 100 9.23 -16.65 -1.87
C LYS A 100 10.70 -16.53 -2.33
N PRO A 101 11.62 -16.11 -1.44
CA PRO A 101 13.06 -16.09 -1.71
C PRO A 101 13.61 -17.45 -2.14
#